data_AF-A0A0C4ZMD7-F1
#
_entry.id   AF-A0A0C4ZMD7-F1
#
_cell.length_a   1.000
_cell.length_b   1.000
_cell.length_c   1.000
_cell.angle_alpha   90.00
_cell.angle_beta   90.00
_cell.angle_gamma   90.00
#
_symmetry.space_group_name_H-M   'P 1'
#
loop_
_entity.id
_entity.type
_entity.pdbx_description
1 polymer ?
#
loop_
_entity_poly.entity_id
_entity_poly.type
_entity_poly.pdbx_seq_one_letter_code
_entity_poly.pdbx_strand_id
1 'polypeptide(L)'
;IPQHTVPTIVDDGFSLWESRAISRYLVNKYGGDSTLYPKDARARALVDQGLDFDLGTLYPRFGEYFYPQIFGGAPADVAKLKKLEEALVFLNTFLEGHKYAAGDKLTFAD
;
A
#
# COMPACT_ATOMS: atom_id res chain seq x y z
N ILE A 1 15.16 8.36 -17.05
CA ILE A 1 14.56 9.68 -16.72
C ILE A 1 14.26 9.65 -15.24
N PRO A 2 14.70 10.61 -14.41
CA PRO A 2 14.27 10.65 -13.00
C PRO A 2 12.75 10.90 -12.96
N GLN A 3 12.01 10.16 -12.14
CA GLN A 3 10.54 10.13 -12.16
C GLN A 3 9.89 11.37 -11.51
N HIS A 4 10.68 12.21 -10.80
CA HIS A 4 10.25 13.43 -10.10
C HIS A 4 9.06 13.22 -9.14
N THR A 5 8.95 12.03 -8.55
CA THR A 5 7.91 11.67 -7.59
C THR A 5 8.41 11.75 -6.15
N VAL A 6 7.48 11.98 -5.23
CA VAL A 6 7.69 11.76 -3.80
C VAL A 6 6.86 10.56 -3.35
N PRO A 7 7.37 9.74 -2.41
CA PRO A 7 8.67 9.84 -1.76
C PRO A 7 9.83 9.32 -2.62
N THR A 8 11.01 9.93 -2.44
CA THR A 8 12.31 9.45 -2.93
C THR A 8 13.30 9.49 -1.76
N ILE A 9 14.04 8.41 -1.53
CA ILE A 9 15.12 8.34 -0.52
C ILE A 9 16.48 8.25 -1.20
N VAL A 10 17.51 8.72 -0.48
CA VAL A 10 18.91 8.47 -0.81
C VAL A 10 19.57 7.91 0.45
N ASP A 11 20.05 6.68 0.35
CA ASP A 11 20.69 5.95 1.45
C ASP A 11 22.12 5.57 1.04
N ASP A 12 23.12 6.29 1.55
CA ASP A 12 24.54 6.15 1.18
C ASP A 12 24.80 6.19 -0.34
N GLY A 13 24.10 7.08 -1.05
CA GLY A 13 24.20 7.22 -2.51
C GLY A 13 23.32 6.25 -3.31
N PHE A 14 22.64 5.29 -2.67
CA PHE A 14 21.59 4.49 -3.30
C PHE A 14 20.27 5.26 -3.33
N SER A 15 19.81 5.63 -4.53
CA SER A 15 18.54 6.34 -4.73
C SER A 15 17.40 5.37 -5.03
N LEU A 16 16.29 5.48 -4.29
CA LEU A 16 15.10 4.64 -4.48
C LEU A 16 13.83 5.49 -4.34
N TRP A 17 12.87 5.25 -5.23
CA TRP A 17 11.52 5.81 -5.22
C TRP A 17 10.49 4.66 -5.21
N GLU A 18 9.20 5.01 -5.13
CA GLU A 18 8.07 4.11 -4.81
C GLU A 18 7.98 3.76 -3.33
N SER A 19 6.94 4.27 -2.66
CA SER A 19 6.76 4.16 -1.20
C SER A 19 6.84 2.71 -0.68
N ARG A 20 6.16 1.78 -1.36
CA ARG A 20 6.10 0.36 -0.97
C ARG A 20 7.45 -0.34 -1.15
N ALA A 21 8.21 0.02 -2.19
CA ALA A 21 9.57 -0.49 -2.39
C ALA A 21 10.53 0.05 -1.32
N ILE A 22 10.41 1.34 -0.99
CA ILE A 22 11.16 1.98 0.11
C ILE A 22 10.88 1.27 1.44
N SER A 23 9.62 1.01 1.78
CA SER A 23 9.26 0.28 3.02
C SER A 23 9.90 -1.10 3.09
N ARG A 24 9.82 -1.89 2.00
CA ARG A 24 10.49 -3.20 1.90
C ARG A 24 12.01 -3.06 2.10
N TYR A 25 12.63 -2.08 1.47
CA TYR A 25 14.07 -1.83 1.58
C TYR A 25 14.50 -1.51 3.02
N LEU A 26 13.81 -0.58 3.67
CA LEU A 26 14.14 -0.15 5.03
C LEU A 26 13.99 -1.30 6.03
N VAL A 27 12.94 -2.12 5.94
CA VAL A 27 12.78 -3.28 6.82
C VAL A 27 13.86 -4.34 6.53
N ASN A 28 14.17 -4.60 5.26
CA ASN A 28 15.21 -5.59 4.93
C ASN A 28 16.62 -5.15 5.37
N LYS A 29 16.97 -3.85 5.23
CA LYS A 29 18.30 -3.31 5.57
C LYS A 29 18.46 -3.04 7.07
N TYR A 30 17.44 -2.46 7.71
CA TYR A 30 17.53 -1.93 9.07
C TYR A 30 16.62 -2.64 10.08
N GLY A 31 15.71 -3.49 9.62
CA GLY A 31 14.67 -4.07 10.47
C GLY A 31 15.13 -5.18 11.42
N GLY A 32 16.33 -5.75 11.27
CA GLY A 32 16.81 -6.83 12.13
C GLY A 32 15.84 -8.01 12.20
N ASP A 33 15.35 -8.32 13.40
CA ASP A 33 14.35 -9.37 13.67
C ASP A 33 12.89 -8.86 13.60
N SER A 34 12.67 -7.71 12.97
CA SER A 34 11.33 -7.13 12.78
C SER A 34 10.38 -8.11 12.09
N THR A 35 9.15 -8.15 12.61
CA THR A 35 8.06 -8.93 12.02
C THR A 35 7.31 -8.17 10.92
N LEU A 36 7.67 -6.91 10.66
CA LEU A 36 6.95 -6.07 9.71
C LEU A 36 7.03 -6.60 8.27
N TYR A 37 8.15 -7.26 7.90
CA TYR A 37 8.31 -7.94 6.62
C TYR A 37 8.93 -9.34 6.82
N PRO A 38 8.12 -10.37 7.11
CA PRO A 38 8.62 -11.68 7.51
C PRO A 38 9.46 -12.33 6.41
N LYS A 39 10.45 -13.16 6.78
CA LYS A 39 11.29 -13.91 5.82
C LYS A 39 10.65 -15.21 5.34
N ASP A 40 9.69 -15.75 6.08
CA ASP A 40 8.91 -16.90 5.65
C ASP A 40 8.17 -16.58 4.34
N ALA A 41 8.28 -17.47 3.36
CA ALA A 41 7.79 -17.22 2.02
C ALA A 41 6.26 -17.04 1.97
N ARG A 42 5.51 -17.80 2.78
CA ARG A 42 4.05 -17.73 2.79
C ARG A 42 3.57 -16.45 3.48
N ALA A 43 4.13 -16.15 4.64
CA ALA A 43 3.80 -14.93 5.36
C ALA A 43 4.16 -13.68 4.53
N ARG A 44 5.33 -13.69 3.86
CA ARG A 44 5.76 -12.61 2.96
C ARG A 44 4.80 -12.43 1.78
N ALA A 45 4.35 -13.53 1.18
CA ALA A 45 3.42 -13.49 0.05
C ALA A 45 2.09 -12.81 0.42
N LEU A 46 1.59 -12.98 1.65
CA LEU A 46 0.39 -12.30 2.12
C LEU A 46 0.61 -10.78 2.28
N VAL A 47 1.77 -10.36 2.80
CA VAL A 47 2.13 -8.93 2.87
C VAL A 47 2.24 -8.35 1.46
N ASP A 48 2.93 -9.04 0.55
CA ASP A 48 3.09 -8.58 -0.83
C ASP A 48 1.75 -8.52 -1.58
N GLN A 49 0.84 -9.47 -1.36
CA GLN A 49 -0.53 -9.41 -1.87
C GLN A 49 -1.27 -8.17 -1.37
N GLY A 50 -1.19 -7.85 -0.08
CA GLY A 50 -1.81 -6.64 0.50
C GLY A 50 -1.27 -5.36 -0.12
N LEU A 51 0.05 -5.26 -0.31
CA LEU A 51 0.71 -4.10 -0.91
C LEU A 51 0.36 -3.93 -2.39
N ASP A 52 0.28 -5.02 -3.13
CA ASP A 52 -0.08 -5.00 -4.55
C ASP A 52 -1.57 -4.66 -4.73
N PHE A 53 -2.43 -5.14 -3.82
CA PHE A 53 -3.83 -4.70 -3.76
C PHE A 53 -3.94 -3.20 -3.47
N ASP A 54 -3.16 -2.70 -2.51
CA ASP A 54 -3.15 -1.29 -2.17
C ASP A 54 -2.66 -0.42 -3.35
N LEU A 55 -1.56 -0.80 -4.00
CA LEU A 55 -1.01 -0.10 -5.17
C LEU A 55 -1.94 -0.17 -6.39
N GLY A 56 -2.52 -1.32 -6.68
CA GLY A 56 -3.24 -1.60 -7.92
C GLY A 56 -4.76 -1.41 -7.84
N THR A 57 -5.33 -1.40 -6.64
CA THR A 57 -6.79 -1.37 -6.45
C THR A 57 -7.22 -0.27 -5.51
N LEU A 58 -6.81 -0.31 -4.23
CA LEU A 58 -7.36 0.58 -3.21
C LEU A 58 -6.97 2.04 -3.44
N TYR A 59 -5.67 2.32 -3.51
CA TYR A 59 -5.17 3.69 -3.67
C TYR A 59 -5.55 4.34 -5.01
N PRO A 60 -5.49 3.64 -6.16
CA PRO A 60 -5.99 4.19 -7.41
C PRO A 60 -7.47 4.57 -7.35
N ARG A 61 -8.34 3.71 -6.80
CA ARG A 61 -9.78 3.99 -6.67
C ARG A 61 -10.05 5.14 -5.71
N PHE A 62 -9.27 5.25 -4.63
CA PHE A 62 -9.29 6.41 -3.74
C PHE A 62 -8.94 7.69 -4.49
N GLY A 63 -7.82 7.70 -5.23
CA GLY A 63 -7.35 8.86 -6.00
C GLY A 63 -8.33 9.27 -7.10
N GLU A 64 -8.86 8.31 -7.85
CA GLU A 64 -9.86 8.55 -8.91
C GLU A 64 -11.11 9.26 -8.38
N TYR A 65 -11.55 8.92 -7.17
CA TYR A 65 -12.70 9.54 -6.53
C TYR A 65 -12.36 10.90 -5.92
N PHE A 66 -11.33 10.99 -5.08
CA PHE A 66 -11.06 12.18 -4.27
C PHE A 66 -10.21 13.25 -4.97
N TYR A 67 -9.21 12.91 -5.78
CA TYR A 67 -8.29 13.91 -6.35
C TYR A 67 -8.95 14.92 -7.27
N PRO A 68 -9.92 14.57 -8.14
CA PRO A 68 -10.65 15.56 -8.92
C PRO A 68 -11.44 16.55 -8.06
N GLN A 69 -11.95 16.10 -6.91
CA GLN A 69 -12.69 16.95 -5.96
C GLN A 69 -11.73 17.91 -5.23
N ILE A 70 -10.65 17.37 -4.68
CA ILE A 70 -9.69 18.11 -3.86
C ILE A 70 -8.88 19.11 -4.68
N PHE A 71 -8.37 18.69 -5.84
CA PHE A 71 -7.45 19.50 -6.65
C PHE A 71 -8.11 20.19 -7.85
N GLY A 72 -9.27 19.70 -8.29
CA GLY A 72 -10.00 20.22 -9.45
C GLY A 72 -11.35 20.86 -9.14
N GLY A 73 -11.84 20.78 -7.90
CA GLY A 73 -13.16 21.30 -7.52
C GLY A 73 -14.33 20.58 -8.19
N ALA A 74 -14.11 19.39 -8.76
CA ALA A 74 -15.16 18.60 -9.37
C ALA A 74 -16.18 18.11 -8.32
N PRO A 75 -17.45 17.93 -8.68
CA PRO A 75 -18.41 17.27 -7.80
C PRO A 75 -18.05 15.80 -7.60
N ALA A 76 -18.57 15.19 -6.53
CA ALA A 76 -18.43 13.76 -6.28
C ALA A 76 -19.07 12.92 -7.40
N ASP A 77 -18.38 11.86 -7.80
CA ASP A 77 -18.82 10.92 -8.84
C ASP A 77 -19.29 9.61 -8.20
N VAL A 78 -20.58 9.32 -8.32
CA VAL A 78 -21.24 8.14 -7.73
C VAL A 78 -20.68 6.83 -8.29
N ALA A 79 -20.31 6.78 -9.57
CA ALA A 79 -19.76 5.56 -10.17
C ALA A 79 -18.36 5.26 -9.63
N LYS A 80 -17.56 6.29 -9.39
CA LYS A 80 -16.23 6.14 -8.78
C LYS A 80 -16.31 5.83 -7.28
N LEU A 81 -17.28 6.42 -6.57
CA LEU A 81 -17.55 6.07 -5.18
C LEU A 81 -17.85 4.58 -5.04
N LYS A 82 -18.73 4.04 -5.90
CA LYS A 82 -19.07 2.61 -5.88
C LYS A 82 -17.86 1.70 -6.09
N LYS A 83 -16.90 2.09 -6.94
CA LYS A 83 -15.64 1.34 -7.10
C LYS A 83 -14.80 1.40 -5.84
N LEU A 84 -14.69 2.57 -5.18
CA LEU A 84 -13.98 2.67 -3.91
C LEU A 84 -14.64 1.82 -2.82
N GLU A 85 -15.97 1.85 -2.72
CA GLU A 85 -16.73 0.99 -1.80
C GLU A 85 -16.46 -0.51 -2.05
N GLU A 86 -16.43 -0.95 -3.31
CA GLU A 86 -16.08 -2.33 -3.65
C GLU A 86 -14.65 -2.70 -3.19
N ALA A 87 -13.68 -1.80 -3.32
CA ALA A 87 -12.33 -2.05 -2.82
C ALA A 87 -12.30 -2.15 -1.28
N LEU A 88 -13.10 -1.34 -0.58
CA LEU A 88 -13.24 -1.43 0.87
C LEU A 88 -13.90 -2.75 1.29
N VAL A 89 -14.83 -3.29 0.49
CA VAL A 89 -15.41 -4.63 0.72
C VAL A 89 -14.32 -5.70 0.59
N PHE A 90 -13.48 -5.65 -0.44
CA PHE A 90 -12.36 -6.60 -0.56
C PHE A 90 -11.38 -6.51 0.61
N LEU A 91 -11.05 -5.29 1.06
CA LEU A 91 -10.23 -5.09 2.25
C LEU A 91 -10.89 -5.68 3.51
N ASN A 92 -12.20 -5.51 3.67
CA ASN A 92 -12.94 -6.12 4.77
C ASN A 92 -12.81 -7.65 4.74
N THR A 93 -12.89 -8.28 3.56
CA THR A 93 -12.68 -9.73 3.41
C THR A 93 -11.25 -10.15 3.79
N PHE A 94 -10.23 -9.34 3.53
CA PHE A 94 -8.86 -9.65 3.99
C PHE A 94 -8.74 -9.61 5.52
N LEU A 95 -9.53 -8.77 6.18
CA LEU A 95 -9.58 -8.65 7.63
C LEU A 95 -10.49 -9.70 8.30
N GLU A 96 -11.32 -10.42 7.55
CA GLU A 96 -12.21 -11.44 8.11
C GLU A 96 -11.39 -12.57 8.74
N GLY A 97 -11.56 -12.77 10.05
CA GLY A 97 -10.85 -13.80 10.81
C GLY A 97 -9.40 -13.44 11.16
N HIS A 98 -8.92 -12.24 10.81
CA HIS A 98 -7.58 -11.77 11.08
C HIS A 98 -7.58 -10.46 11.86
N LYS A 99 -6.50 -10.21 12.62
CA LYS A 99 -6.35 -8.94 13.34
C LYS A 99 -5.79 -7.82 12.45
N TYR A 100 -5.05 -8.19 11.41
CA TYR A 100 -4.31 -7.31 10.50
C TYR A 100 -4.54 -7.75 9.05
N ALA A 101 -4.30 -6.87 8.09
CA ALA A 101 -4.62 -7.09 6.67
C ALA A 101 -3.84 -8.27 6.05
N ALA A 102 -2.69 -8.63 6.63
CA ALA A 102 -1.83 -9.74 6.19
C ALA A 102 -1.73 -10.88 7.22
N GLY A 103 -2.63 -10.95 8.20
CA GLY A 103 -2.70 -12.04 9.19
C GLY A 103 -2.79 -11.56 10.64
N ASP A 104 -2.06 -12.21 11.55
CA ASP A 104 -2.21 -11.99 13.00
C ASP A 104 -1.18 -11.05 13.63
N LYS A 105 -0.22 -10.58 12.83
CA LYS A 105 0.82 -9.64 13.25
C LYS A 105 0.78 -8.41 12.38
N LEU A 106 1.08 -7.26 12.98
CA LEU A 106 1.24 -6.00 12.28
C LEU A 106 2.38 -6.11 11.26
N THR A 107 2.10 -5.65 10.05
CA THR A 107 3.04 -5.53 8.93
C THR A 107 2.98 -4.12 8.36
N PHE A 108 3.82 -3.79 7.39
CA PHE A 108 3.69 -2.49 6.70
C PHE A 108 2.64 -2.51 5.57
N ALA A 109 1.87 -3.60 5.43
CA ALA A 109 0.66 -3.62 4.62
C ALA A 109 -0.56 -3.06 5.38
N ASP A 110 -0.44 -2.85 6.70
CA ASP A 110 -1.42 -2.21 7.58
C ASP A 110 -1.21 -0.69 7.66
#